data_AF-A0A1D6DZD2-F1
#
_entry.id   AF-A0A1D6DZD2-F1
#
_cell.length_a   1.000
_cell.length_b   1.000
_cell.length_c   1.000
_cell.angle_alpha   90.00
_cell.angle_beta   90.00
_cell.angle_gamma   90.00
#
_symmetry.space_group_name_H-M   'P 1'
#
loop_
_entity.id
_entity.type
_entity.pdbx_description
1 polymer ?
#
loop_
_entity_poly.entity_id
_entity_poly.type
_entity_poly.pdbx_seq_one_letter_code
_entity_poly.pdbx_strand_id
1 'polypeptide(L)'
;MYQRDDANLGAASYYVTGAQTWGVSNVGKFTEAVYESYIISSSRQFYNTLDPELFQTARMSASSLRYYGIGLQNGNYTVALQFADFDFEDSQTWQSVGRRIFDIYLQGERKEKNFDIMKAAGGKSYTAVEKQYIVPVTRNFLEIHLFWAGKGTCCIPFRGYYGPAISAFSVTPSTPLRYNHHLTISAYSFYFEKRL
;
A
#
# COMPACT_ATOMS: atom_id res chain seq x y z
N MET A 1 5.62 5.23 -16.32
CA MET A 1 6.70 4.67 -15.47
C MET A 1 6.20 4.63 -14.05
N TYR A 2 7.02 4.15 -13.15
CA TYR A 2 6.65 3.83 -11.80
C TYR A 2 7.96 4.05 -10.92
N GLN A 3 7.94 4.50 -9.63
CA GLN A 3 9.05 4.89 -8.68
C GLN A 3 9.00 4.09 -7.34
N ARG A 4 10.00 4.13 -6.44
CA ARG A 4 10.04 3.35 -5.18
C ARG A 4 9.67 4.14 -3.92
N ASP A 5 9.15 3.41 -2.93
CA ASP A 5 9.08 3.78 -1.51
C ASP A 5 10.08 2.93 -0.71
N ASP A 6 11.37 3.28 -0.81
CA ASP A 6 12.49 2.60 -0.14
C ASP A 6 12.95 3.33 1.15
N ALA A 7 12.14 4.28 1.64
CA ALA A 7 12.41 5.00 2.87
C ALA A 7 12.54 4.03 4.06
N ASN A 8 13.65 4.14 4.80
CA ASN A 8 13.84 3.40 6.05
C ASN A 8 13.00 4.06 7.15
N LEU A 9 11.79 3.52 7.35
CA LEU A 9 10.81 4.02 8.32
C LEU A 9 10.84 3.19 9.60
N GLY A 10 10.86 3.88 10.75
CA GLY A 10 10.69 3.28 12.08
C GLY A 10 9.26 3.41 12.61
N ALA A 11 9.06 3.02 13.87
CA ALA A 11 7.75 2.96 14.54
C ALA A 11 6.98 4.31 14.65
N ALA A 12 7.67 5.44 14.49
CA ALA A 12 7.07 6.75 14.34
C ALA A 12 8.00 7.58 13.45
N SER A 13 7.70 7.65 12.15
CA SER A 13 8.56 8.30 11.18
C SER A 13 7.79 8.81 9.98
N TYR A 14 8.36 9.80 9.30
CA TYR A 14 7.88 10.29 8.02
C TYR A 14 9.04 10.50 7.05
N TYR A 15 8.74 10.44 5.76
CA TYR A 15 9.67 10.74 4.68
C TYR A 15 8.93 11.55 3.61
N VAL A 16 9.63 12.50 2.99
CA VAL A 16 9.13 13.32 1.88
C VAL A 16 10.20 13.29 0.79
N THR A 17 9.80 13.14 -0.47
CA THR A 17 10.76 13.12 -1.59
C THR A 17 11.49 14.45 -1.73
N GLY A 18 12.70 14.43 -2.30
CA GLY A 18 13.50 15.66 -2.49
C GLY A 18 12.84 16.72 -3.38
N ALA A 19 11.91 16.32 -4.26
CA ALA A 19 11.10 17.22 -5.08
C ALA A 19 9.73 17.57 -4.42
N GLN A 20 9.48 17.12 -3.19
CA GLN A 20 8.23 17.28 -2.43
C GLN A 20 6.96 16.92 -3.21
N THR A 21 7.02 15.90 -4.08
CA THR A 21 5.88 15.43 -4.87
C THR A 21 4.98 14.46 -4.08
N TRP A 22 5.57 13.73 -3.13
CA TRP A 22 4.83 12.88 -2.20
C TRP A 22 5.61 12.64 -0.91
N GLY A 23 4.91 12.14 0.10
CA GLY A 23 5.50 11.66 1.35
C GLY A 23 4.74 10.48 1.93
N VAL A 24 5.38 9.81 2.89
CA VAL A 24 4.85 8.65 3.63
C VAL A 24 5.05 8.87 5.13
N SER A 25 4.11 8.42 5.94
CA SER A 25 4.25 8.35 7.40
C SER A 25 3.83 6.98 7.91
N ASN A 26 4.67 6.40 8.77
CA ASN A 26 4.42 5.13 9.45
C ASN A 26 4.32 5.36 10.96
N VAL A 27 3.28 4.79 11.57
CA VAL A 27 3.01 4.85 13.01
C VAL A 27 2.65 3.47 13.55
N GLY A 28 3.27 3.11 14.67
CA GLY A 28 3.03 1.89 15.42
C GLY A 28 4.28 1.02 15.46
N LYS A 29 4.52 0.38 16.62
CA LYS A 29 5.55 -0.64 16.79
C LYS A 29 4.90 -2.02 16.85
N PHE A 30 5.50 -2.99 16.17
CA PHE A 30 5.09 -4.40 16.29
C PHE A 30 5.48 -4.93 17.67
N THR A 31 4.50 -5.38 18.45
CA THR A 31 4.75 -5.96 19.78
C THR A 31 5.45 -7.31 19.63
N GLU A 32 6.59 -7.47 20.31
CA GLU A 32 7.33 -8.74 20.40
C GLU A 32 7.77 -9.32 19.04
N ALA A 33 7.92 -8.49 18.02
CA ALA A 33 8.47 -8.92 16.73
C ALA A 33 9.95 -9.32 16.88
N VAL A 34 10.30 -10.48 16.34
CA VAL A 34 11.69 -10.99 16.35
C VAL A 34 12.60 -10.16 15.43
N TYR A 35 12.02 -9.60 14.36
CA TYR A 35 12.68 -8.69 13.43
C TYR A 35 11.79 -7.47 13.19
N GLU A 36 12.31 -6.27 13.45
CA GLU A 36 11.59 -5.02 13.17
C GLU A 36 11.78 -4.63 11.69
N SER A 37 10.91 -5.15 10.81
CA SER A 37 10.78 -4.69 9.43
C SER A 37 9.38 -4.15 9.16
N TYR A 38 9.31 -3.04 8.43
CA TYR A 38 8.07 -2.49 7.87
C TYR A 38 7.93 -2.80 6.37
N ILE A 39 8.84 -3.61 5.81
CA ILE A 39 8.78 -4.14 4.44
C ILE A 39 8.76 -5.68 4.51
N ILE A 40 7.83 -6.28 3.80
CA ILE A 40 7.77 -7.73 3.53
C ILE A 40 8.04 -7.98 2.06
N SER A 41 8.63 -9.13 1.75
CA SER A 41 8.95 -9.52 0.37
C SER A 41 8.81 -11.03 0.13
N SER A 42 8.57 -11.39 -1.13
CA SER A 42 8.52 -12.77 -1.58
C SER A 42 9.02 -12.90 -3.01
N SER A 43 9.76 -13.97 -3.30
CA SER A 43 10.20 -14.34 -4.65
C SER A 43 9.21 -15.25 -5.40
N ARG A 44 8.04 -15.55 -4.81
CA ARG A 44 7.00 -16.35 -5.48
C ARG A 44 6.34 -15.58 -6.62
N GLN A 45 5.72 -16.32 -7.53
CA GLN A 45 4.91 -15.77 -8.60
C GLN A 45 3.59 -15.24 -8.06
N PHE A 46 3.19 -14.06 -8.52
CA PHE A 46 1.90 -13.45 -8.21
C PHE A 46 0.91 -13.62 -9.36
N TYR A 47 -0.36 -13.85 -9.01
CA TYR A 47 -1.46 -14.10 -9.94
C TYR A 47 -2.44 -12.92 -9.99
N ASN A 48 -3.35 -12.93 -10.97
CA ASN A 48 -4.34 -11.86 -11.18
C ASN A 48 -3.73 -10.47 -11.48
N THR A 49 -2.53 -10.44 -12.07
CA THR A 49 -1.80 -9.24 -12.47
C THR A 49 -1.02 -9.49 -13.76
N LEU A 50 -0.74 -8.44 -14.53
CA LEU A 50 0.22 -8.45 -15.64
C LEU A 50 1.64 -8.07 -15.19
N ASP A 51 1.76 -7.41 -14.03
CA ASP A 51 3.01 -6.91 -13.43
C ASP A 51 3.28 -7.64 -12.09
N PRO A 52 3.71 -8.91 -12.08
CA PRO A 52 3.90 -9.68 -10.83
C PRO A 52 5.00 -9.11 -9.93
N GLU A 53 6.03 -8.47 -10.51
CA GLU A 53 7.12 -7.82 -9.77
C GLU A 53 6.66 -6.65 -8.88
N LEU A 54 5.49 -6.07 -9.17
CA LEU A 54 4.88 -5.02 -8.35
C LEU A 54 4.41 -5.54 -6.98
N PHE A 55 4.11 -6.84 -6.89
CA PHE A 55 3.52 -7.47 -5.70
C PHE A 55 4.55 -8.27 -4.87
N GLN A 56 5.76 -8.48 -5.39
CA GLN A 56 6.88 -9.13 -4.68
C GLN A 56 7.32 -8.39 -3.41
N THR A 57 6.91 -7.14 -3.23
CA THR A 57 7.17 -6.35 -2.03
C THR A 57 5.90 -5.65 -1.55
N ALA A 58 5.77 -5.46 -0.25
CA ALA A 58 4.73 -4.60 0.33
C ALA A 58 5.27 -3.87 1.57
N ARG A 59 4.81 -2.62 1.77
CA ARG A 59 5.02 -1.91 3.04
C ARG A 59 3.87 -2.24 3.98
N MET A 60 4.21 -2.53 5.24
CA MET A 60 3.27 -2.79 6.32
C MET A 60 3.45 -1.79 7.47
N SER A 61 2.43 -1.69 8.33
CA SER A 61 2.47 -0.89 9.56
C SER A 61 1.76 -1.58 10.70
N ALA A 62 2.21 -1.37 11.94
CA ALA A 62 1.55 -1.92 13.12
C ALA A 62 0.28 -1.16 13.52
N SER A 63 0.05 0.06 13.02
CA SER A 63 -1.15 0.84 13.34
C SER A 63 -1.65 1.71 12.19
N SER A 64 -0.81 2.59 11.64
CA SER A 64 -1.24 3.56 10.64
C SER A 64 -0.15 3.80 9.61
N LEU A 65 -0.51 3.58 8.34
CA LEU A 65 0.32 3.93 7.18
C LEU A 65 -0.41 5.02 6.39
N ARG A 66 0.24 6.17 6.22
CA ARG A 66 -0.30 7.30 5.45
C ARG A 66 0.61 7.63 4.28
N TYR A 67 0.00 7.91 3.13
CA TYR A 67 0.66 8.48 1.96
C TYR A 67 0.03 9.80 1.60
N TYR A 68 0.86 10.74 1.18
CA TYR A 68 0.47 12.09 0.82
C TYR A 68 0.96 12.39 -0.60
N GLY A 69 0.06 12.64 -1.54
CA GLY A 69 0.39 13.34 -2.79
C GLY A 69 0.42 14.84 -2.51
N ILE A 70 1.49 15.54 -2.88
CA ILE A 70 1.76 16.94 -2.53
C ILE A 70 1.95 17.75 -3.83
N GLY A 71 1.45 18.99 -3.85
CA GLY A 71 1.55 19.87 -5.03
C GLY A 71 0.65 19.45 -6.19
N LEU A 72 -0.37 18.64 -5.93
CA LEU A 72 -1.37 18.24 -6.93
C LEU A 72 -2.20 19.46 -7.37
N GLN A 73 -2.74 19.42 -8.59
CA GLN A 73 -3.74 20.40 -9.00
C GLN A 73 -5.09 20.07 -8.35
N ASN A 74 -5.95 21.06 -8.13
CA ASN A 74 -7.28 20.79 -7.60
C ASN A 74 -8.17 20.20 -8.71
N GLY A 75 -8.90 19.13 -8.39
CA GLY A 75 -9.65 18.33 -9.36
C GLY A 75 -9.96 16.93 -8.84
N ASN A 76 -10.64 16.12 -9.64
CA ASN A 76 -10.90 14.71 -9.30
C ASN A 76 -9.73 13.83 -9.73
N TYR A 77 -9.32 12.92 -8.83
CA TYR A 77 -8.27 11.96 -9.06
C TYR A 77 -8.78 10.54 -8.85
N THR A 78 -8.41 9.64 -9.74
CA THR A 78 -8.56 8.19 -9.60
C THR A 78 -7.37 7.68 -8.78
N VAL A 79 -7.67 7.07 -7.64
CA VAL A 79 -6.71 6.41 -6.76
C VAL A 79 -6.88 4.91 -6.95
N ALA A 80 -5.85 4.22 -7.43
CA ALA A 80 -5.80 2.76 -7.47
C ALA A 80 -4.86 2.26 -6.37
N LEU A 81 -5.34 1.38 -5.51
CA LEU A 81 -4.59 0.75 -4.44
C LEU A 81 -4.34 -0.72 -4.79
N GLN A 82 -3.08 -1.16 -4.75
CA GLN A 82 -2.65 -2.50 -5.14
C GLN A 82 -2.24 -3.29 -3.90
N PHE A 83 -2.89 -4.43 -3.69
CA PHE A 83 -2.68 -5.30 -2.55
C PHE A 83 -2.38 -6.73 -3.02
N ALA A 84 -1.51 -7.44 -2.30
CA ALA A 84 -1.50 -8.89 -2.27
C ALA A 84 -1.18 -9.33 -0.84
N ASP A 85 -1.73 -10.45 -0.41
CA ASP A 85 -1.36 -11.07 0.85
C ASP A 85 -0.52 -12.33 0.57
N PHE A 86 0.62 -12.40 1.23
CA PHE A 86 1.64 -13.44 1.04
C PHE A 86 2.36 -13.81 2.34
N ASP A 87 1.95 -13.24 3.48
CA ASP A 87 2.37 -13.69 4.81
C ASP A 87 1.54 -14.92 5.24
N PHE A 88 0.26 -14.95 4.84
CA PHE A 88 -0.68 -16.02 5.15
C PHE A 88 -0.80 -16.98 3.96
N GLU A 89 0.17 -17.87 3.79
CA GLU A 89 0.11 -18.91 2.75
C GLU A 89 -1.17 -19.75 2.87
N ASP A 90 -1.87 -19.98 1.76
CA ASP A 90 -3.09 -20.79 1.62
C ASP A 90 -2.82 -22.31 1.66
N SER A 91 -1.96 -22.72 2.59
CA SER A 91 -1.60 -24.09 2.90
C SER A 91 -2.57 -24.73 3.90
N GLN A 92 -2.55 -26.07 4.00
CA GLN A 92 -3.28 -26.84 5.03
C GLN A 92 -2.59 -26.79 6.41
N THR A 93 -2.04 -25.63 6.78
CA THR A 93 -1.38 -25.40 8.08
C THR A 93 -2.16 -24.39 8.90
N TRP A 94 -1.85 -24.28 10.19
CA TRP A 94 -2.43 -23.27 11.08
C TRP A 94 -2.11 -21.82 10.65
N GLN A 95 -1.13 -21.59 9.77
CA GLN A 95 -0.75 -20.25 9.33
C GLN A 95 -1.80 -19.64 8.37
N SER A 96 -2.52 -20.47 7.60
CA SER A 96 -3.54 -20.01 6.65
C SER A 96 -4.83 -19.48 7.30
N VAL A 97 -4.97 -19.61 8.63
CA VAL A 97 -6.10 -19.02 9.37
C VAL A 97 -5.90 -17.54 9.70
N GLY A 98 -4.67 -17.02 9.52
CA GLY A 98 -4.35 -15.63 9.82
C GLY A 98 -5.02 -14.65 8.86
N ARG A 99 -5.31 -13.43 9.33
CA ARG A 99 -6.09 -12.43 8.60
C ARG A 99 -5.53 -11.03 8.81
N ARG A 100 -5.21 -10.35 7.71
CA ARG A 100 -4.83 -8.94 7.68
C ARG A 100 -6.06 -8.07 7.45
N ILE A 101 -6.52 -7.36 8.50
CA ILE A 101 -7.78 -6.61 8.47
C ILE A 101 -7.55 -5.15 8.88
N PHE A 102 -7.90 -4.20 8.02
CA PHE A 102 -7.73 -2.76 8.26
C PHE A 102 -8.83 -1.92 7.60
N ASP A 103 -8.98 -0.65 7.99
CA ASP A 103 -9.85 0.31 7.33
C ASP A 103 -9.05 1.10 6.27
N ILE A 104 -9.69 1.46 5.15
CA ILE A 104 -9.11 2.32 4.10
C ILE A 104 -9.83 3.68 4.13
N TYR A 105 -9.05 4.75 4.29
CA TYR A 105 -9.50 6.13 4.22
C TYR A 105 -8.84 6.84 3.04
N LEU A 106 -9.59 7.64 2.31
CA LEU A 106 -9.07 8.57 1.29
C LEU A 106 -9.62 9.96 1.57
N GLN A 107 -8.75 10.98 1.60
CA GLN A 107 -9.10 12.36 1.99
C GLN A 107 -9.88 12.44 3.33
N GLY A 108 -9.57 11.54 4.27
CA GLY A 108 -10.25 11.42 5.57
C GLY A 108 -11.60 10.67 5.55
N GLU A 109 -12.15 10.34 4.39
CA GLU A 109 -13.39 9.57 4.26
C GLU A 109 -13.10 8.05 4.23
N ARG A 110 -13.78 7.25 5.07
CA ARG A 110 -13.62 5.79 5.06
C ARG A 110 -14.29 5.18 3.83
N LYS A 111 -13.50 4.66 2.90
CA LYS A 111 -13.95 3.96 1.70
C LYS A 111 -14.19 2.46 1.94
N GLU A 112 -13.38 1.82 2.79
CA GLU A 112 -13.58 0.42 3.19
C GLU A 112 -13.45 0.26 4.70
N LYS A 113 -14.30 -0.58 5.30
CA LYS A 113 -14.28 -0.90 6.74
C LYS A 113 -14.01 -2.39 6.93
N ASN A 114 -13.00 -2.72 7.73
CA ASN A 114 -12.49 -4.09 7.88
C ASN A 114 -12.17 -4.74 6.51
N PHE A 115 -11.48 -4.01 5.63
CA PHE A 115 -10.91 -4.57 4.41
C PHE A 115 -9.94 -5.70 4.76
N ASP A 116 -10.13 -6.84 4.10
CA ASP A 116 -9.39 -8.08 4.30
C ASP A 116 -8.85 -8.50 2.92
N ILE A 117 -7.53 -8.43 2.75
CA ILE A 117 -6.88 -8.66 1.45
C ILE A 117 -7.11 -10.10 0.99
N MET A 118 -6.92 -11.07 1.90
CA MET A 118 -7.12 -12.50 1.62
C MET A 118 -8.56 -12.78 1.19
N LYS A 119 -9.55 -12.18 1.86
CA LYS A 119 -10.96 -12.30 1.47
C LYS A 119 -11.23 -11.67 0.10
N ALA A 120 -10.65 -10.50 -0.18
CA ALA A 120 -10.79 -9.84 -1.48
C ALA A 120 -10.10 -10.61 -2.63
N ALA A 121 -9.05 -11.37 -2.33
CA ALA A 121 -8.36 -12.28 -3.23
C ALA A 121 -9.09 -13.62 -3.45
N GLY A 122 -10.29 -13.81 -2.88
CA GLY A 122 -11.04 -15.07 -2.98
C GLY A 122 -10.47 -16.20 -2.11
N GLY A 123 -9.73 -15.86 -1.05
CA GLY A 123 -9.12 -16.81 -0.12
C GLY A 123 -7.79 -17.42 -0.58
N LYS A 124 -7.12 -16.78 -1.55
CA LYS A 124 -5.85 -17.25 -2.13
C LYS A 124 -4.69 -16.33 -1.80
N SER A 125 -3.55 -16.92 -1.44
CA SER A 125 -2.31 -16.16 -1.27
C SER A 125 -1.68 -15.81 -2.63
N TYR A 126 -0.70 -14.90 -2.65
CA TYR A 126 0.00 -14.43 -3.86
C TYR A 126 -0.92 -13.94 -4.99
N THR A 127 -2.13 -13.49 -4.67
CA THR A 127 -3.12 -13.06 -5.66
C THR A 127 -3.34 -11.55 -5.54
N ALA A 128 -3.12 -10.83 -6.64
CA ALA A 128 -3.27 -9.39 -6.69
C ALA A 128 -4.74 -8.95 -6.58
N VAL A 129 -4.96 -7.89 -5.81
CA VAL A 129 -6.25 -7.24 -5.55
C VAL A 129 -6.09 -5.74 -5.78
N GLU A 130 -6.81 -5.21 -6.75
CA GLU A 130 -6.90 -3.77 -6.99
C GLU A 130 -8.18 -3.19 -6.36
N LYS A 131 -8.06 -1.97 -5.82
CA LYS A 131 -9.20 -1.15 -5.40
C LYS A 131 -9.08 0.25 -6.00
N GLN A 132 -10.05 0.65 -6.83
CA GLN A 132 -10.11 1.98 -7.44
C GLN A 132 -11.19 2.85 -6.80
N TYR A 133 -10.86 4.13 -6.57
CA TYR A 133 -11.79 5.15 -6.08
C TYR A 133 -11.53 6.49 -6.76
N ILE A 134 -12.58 7.28 -7.02
CA ILE A 134 -12.43 8.68 -7.44
C ILE A 134 -12.58 9.57 -6.20
N VAL A 135 -11.64 10.49 -5.99
CA VAL A 135 -11.65 11.43 -4.86
C VAL A 135 -11.28 12.86 -5.29
N PRO A 136 -11.85 13.89 -4.64
CA PRO A 136 -11.52 15.27 -4.93
C PRO A 136 -10.23 15.71 -4.22
N VAL A 137 -9.38 16.42 -4.94
CA VAL A 137 -8.27 17.23 -4.41
C VAL A 137 -8.72 18.68 -4.38
N THR A 138 -8.76 19.28 -3.17
CA THR A 138 -9.30 20.63 -2.94
C THR A 138 -8.28 21.60 -2.33
N ARG A 139 -7.15 21.08 -1.82
CA ARG A 139 -6.10 21.85 -1.13
C ARG A 139 -4.70 21.46 -1.61
N ASN A 140 -4.58 21.11 -2.90
CA ASN A 140 -3.33 20.69 -3.54
C ASN A 140 -2.64 19.46 -2.91
N PHE A 141 -3.34 18.71 -2.07
CA PHE A 141 -2.86 17.46 -1.50
C PHE A 141 -3.94 16.36 -1.53
N LEU A 142 -3.46 15.12 -1.54
CA LEU A 142 -4.27 13.91 -1.43
C LEU A 142 -3.73 13.02 -0.31
N GLU A 143 -4.56 12.63 0.65
CA GLU A 143 -4.23 11.65 1.69
C GLU A 143 -4.82 10.27 1.37
N ILE A 144 -3.97 9.24 1.44
CA ILE A 144 -4.35 7.83 1.56
C ILE A 144 -3.96 7.41 2.97
N HIS A 145 -4.89 6.83 3.74
CA HIS A 145 -4.63 6.37 5.10
C HIS A 145 -5.18 4.96 5.30
N LEU A 146 -4.27 4.02 5.56
CA LEU A 146 -4.57 2.63 5.88
C LEU A 146 -4.43 2.48 7.40
N PHE A 147 -5.51 2.02 8.07
CA PHE A 147 -5.60 2.08 9.53
C PHE A 147 -6.00 0.76 10.17
N TRP A 148 -5.18 0.28 11.11
CA TRP A 148 -5.48 -0.90 11.91
C TRP A 148 -6.32 -0.55 13.13
N ALA A 149 -7.61 -0.86 13.07
CA ALA A 149 -8.53 -0.73 14.20
C ALA A 149 -8.52 -1.93 15.17
N GLY A 150 -7.37 -2.61 15.33
CA GLY A 150 -7.20 -3.73 16.26
C GLY A 150 -7.87 -5.06 15.86
N LYS A 151 -8.02 -5.33 14.55
CA LYS A 151 -8.69 -6.55 14.02
C LYS A 151 -7.78 -7.43 13.18
N GLY A 152 -8.15 -8.70 13.03
CA GLY A 152 -7.31 -9.71 12.38
C GLY A 152 -6.37 -10.38 13.39
N THR A 153 -5.24 -10.92 12.93
CA THR A 153 -4.33 -11.72 13.76
C THR A 153 -3.01 -11.01 14.03
N CYS A 154 -2.59 -10.92 15.30
CA CYS A 154 -1.33 -10.29 15.74
C CYS A 154 -0.07 -11.14 15.51
N CYS A 155 -0.27 -12.45 15.45
CA CYS A 155 0.70 -13.43 15.93
C CYS A 155 0.80 -14.67 15.02
N ILE A 156 0.30 -14.53 13.79
CA ILE A 156 0.35 -15.50 12.70
C ILE A 156 0.90 -14.72 11.49
N PRO A 157 1.75 -15.31 10.62
CA PRO A 157 2.53 -16.54 10.87
C PRO A 157 3.50 -16.39 12.05
N PHE A 158 3.90 -15.15 12.38
CA PHE A 158 4.75 -14.79 13.52
C PHE A 158 4.21 -13.55 14.24
N ARG A 159 4.77 -13.23 15.42
CA ARG A 159 4.47 -11.96 16.12
C ARG A 159 4.95 -10.78 15.29
N GLY A 160 4.09 -9.79 15.12
CA GLY A 160 4.36 -8.60 14.31
C GLY A 160 3.81 -8.64 12.88
N TYR A 161 3.19 -9.73 12.45
CA TYR A 161 2.62 -9.84 11.10
C TYR A 161 1.16 -9.38 11.05
N TYR A 162 0.92 -8.11 11.38
CA TYR A 162 -0.41 -7.50 11.47
C TYR A 162 -0.49 -6.07 10.93
N GLY A 163 -1.68 -5.46 11.02
CA GLY A 163 -1.97 -4.10 10.55
C GLY A 163 -2.09 -3.98 9.02
N PRO A 164 -2.19 -2.76 8.46
CA PRO A 164 -2.26 -2.57 7.02
C PRO A 164 -1.00 -3.07 6.31
N ALA A 165 -1.19 -3.53 5.07
CA ALA A 165 -0.11 -3.69 4.09
C ALA A 165 -0.58 -3.18 2.72
N ILE A 166 0.36 -2.73 1.89
CA ILE A 166 0.10 -2.31 0.51
C ILE A 166 1.34 -2.56 -0.36
N SER A 167 1.15 -3.06 -1.58
CA SER A 167 2.24 -3.31 -2.53
C SER A 167 2.57 -2.05 -3.32
N ALA A 168 1.56 -1.38 -3.86
CA ALA A 168 1.70 -0.14 -4.60
C ALA A 168 0.41 0.68 -4.60
N PHE A 169 0.48 1.92 -5.08
CA PHE A 169 -0.69 2.71 -5.43
C PHE A 169 -0.39 3.66 -6.60
N SER A 170 -1.43 4.10 -7.29
CA SER A 170 -1.34 5.18 -8.28
C SER A 170 -2.40 6.24 -8.02
N VAL A 171 -2.11 7.46 -8.46
CA VAL A 171 -2.98 8.64 -8.33
C VAL A 171 -2.93 9.38 -9.66
N THR A 172 -4.04 9.41 -10.39
CA THR A 172 -4.12 9.97 -11.75
C THR A 172 -5.32 10.92 -11.89
N PRO A 173 -5.22 12.05 -12.61
CA PRO A 173 -6.38 12.92 -12.84
C PRO A 173 -7.50 12.16 -13.57
N SER A 174 -8.74 12.19 -13.04
CA SER A 174 -9.87 11.44 -13.60
C SER A 174 -10.40 12.01 -14.94
N THR A 175 -9.98 13.22 -15.30
CA THR A 175 -10.16 13.80 -16.64
C THR A 175 -8.83 14.43 -17.08
N PRO A 176 -8.49 14.41 -18.38
CA PRO A 176 -7.34 15.15 -18.88
C PRO A 176 -7.63 16.63 -18.68
N LEU A 177 -6.93 17.24 -17.72
CA LEU A 177 -6.95 18.68 -17.51
C LEU A 177 -6.48 19.33 -18.81
N ARG A 178 -7.29 20.24 -19.37
CA ARG A 178 -6.93 21.00 -20.57
C ARG A 178 -5.87 22.04 -20.23
N TYR A 179 -4.64 21.60 -19.98
CA TYR A 179 -3.36 22.25 -20.26
C TYR A 179 -2.20 21.30 -19.86
N ASN A 180 -1.12 21.30 -20.62
CA ASN A 180 -0.08 20.26 -20.61
C ASN A 180 0.70 20.11 -19.27
N HIS A 181 0.24 19.25 -18.35
CA HIS A 181 1.10 18.60 -17.35
C HIS A 181 0.55 17.21 -16.98
N HIS A 182 1.00 16.16 -17.67
CA HIS A 182 0.72 14.77 -17.27
C HIS A 182 1.51 14.39 -16.02
N LEU A 183 0.90 14.53 -14.85
CA LEU A 183 1.41 13.95 -13.60
C LEU A 183 1.09 12.45 -13.56
N THR A 184 1.92 11.66 -14.24
CA THR A 184 1.94 10.19 -14.08
C THR A 184 2.68 9.87 -12.79
N ILE A 185 1.96 9.83 -11.66
CA ILE A 185 2.54 9.34 -10.41
C ILE A 185 2.99 7.91 -10.63
N SER A 186 4.27 7.75 -10.35
CA SER A 186 5.04 6.58 -10.69
C SER A 186 5.24 5.74 -9.40
N ALA A 187 4.93 4.42 -9.38
CA ALA A 187 5.24 3.45 -8.30
C ALA A 187 5.81 2.05 -8.77
N TYR A 188 7.11 1.87 -9.13
CA TYR A 188 7.73 0.62 -9.65
C TYR A 188 8.68 0.12 -8.57
N SER A 189 8.64 -1.19 -8.40
CA SER A 189 9.69 -1.99 -7.80
C SER A 189 11.07 -1.74 -8.46
N PHE A 190 12.08 -2.37 -7.91
CA PHE A 190 13.47 -2.15 -8.32
C PHE A 190 13.66 -2.75 -9.73
N TYR A 191 14.06 -1.98 -10.75
CA TYR A 191 15.45 -1.82 -11.22
C TYR A 191 15.65 -0.56 -12.09
N PHE A 192 16.91 -0.25 -12.40
CA PHE A 192 17.33 0.84 -13.29
C PHE A 192 17.88 0.18 -14.57
N GLU A 193 17.38 0.51 -15.76
CA GLU A 193 18.19 0.35 -16.97
C GLU A 193 18.07 1.56 -17.88
N LYS A 194 19.23 2.16 -18.13
CA LYS A 194 19.45 3.25 -19.07
C LYS A 194 19.75 2.60 -20.42
N ARG A 195 18.98 2.89 -21.46
CA ARG A 195 19.47 2.74 -22.85
C ARG A 195 19.38 4.07 -23.57
N LEU A 196 20.40 4.26 -24.42
CA LEU A 196 20.65 5.45 -25.24
C LEU A 196 19.57 5.58 -26.32
#